data_AF-B0TMQ0-F1
#
_entry.id   AF-B0TMQ0-F1
#
_cell.length_a   1.000
_cell.length_b   1.000
_cell.length_c   1.000
_cell.angle_alpha   90.00
_cell.angle_beta   90.00
_cell.angle_gamma   90.00
#
_symmetry.space_group_name_H-M   'P 1'
#
loop_
_entity.id
_entity.type
_entity.pdbx_description
1 polymer ?
#
loop_
_entity_poly.entity_id
_entity_poly.type
_entity_poly.pdbx_seq_one_letter_code
_entity_poly.pdbx_strand_id
1 'polypeptide(L)'
;MEITTYLNDRPYRILDMGEGGCYLFIVSTVNNEPLKELEWIPHIEKSRTVIMDLSLAWNAPIETLTQKHLMQISSDIHLLVDIYWLEEVCINLQQGNAFLYGHLKKALNERFIE
;
A
#
# COMPACT_ATOMS: atom_id res chain seq x y z
N MET A 1 0.28 5.62 13.86
CA MET A 1 -0.50 6.87 13.69
C MET A 1 -1.10 6.85 12.28
N GLU A 2 -2.38 7.20 12.11
CA GLU A 2 -2.98 7.32 10.78
C GLU A 2 -2.87 8.77 10.31
N ILE A 3 -2.30 8.99 9.13
CA ILE A 3 -2.13 10.32 8.52
C ILE A 3 -2.50 10.30 7.05
N THR A 4 -2.82 11.46 6.49
CA THR A 4 -2.93 11.64 5.04
C THR A 4 -1.60 12.11 4.50
N THR A 5 -1.05 11.35 3.55
CA THR A 5 0.22 11.66 2.87
C THR A 5 -0.06 11.85 1.39
N TYR A 6 0.51 12.90 0.80
CA TYR A 6 0.40 13.16 -0.63
C TYR A 6 1.61 12.58 -1.35
N LEU A 7 1.36 11.65 -2.28
CA LEU A 7 2.38 11.02 -3.12
C LEU A 7 2.08 11.38 -4.57
N ASN A 8 3.01 12.07 -5.23
CA ASN A 8 2.80 12.63 -6.58
C ASN A 8 1.44 13.35 -6.73
N ASP A 9 1.16 14.24 -5.77
CA ASP A 9 -0.07 15.03 -5.65
C ASP A 9 -1.37 14.24 -5.43
N ARG A 10 -1.29 12.94 -5.14
CA ARG A 10 -2.44 12.09 -4.82
C ARG A 10 -2.52 11.79 -3.32
N PRO A 11 -3.69 11.96 -2.68
CA PRO A 11 -3.86 11.74 -1.24
C PRO A 11 -4.02 10.26 -0.91
N TYR A 12 -3.21 9.75 0.02
CA TYR A 12 -3.29 8.40 0.55
C TYR A 12 -3.44 8.42 2.06
N ARG A 13 -4.24 7.50 2.63
CA ARG A 13 -4.24 7.27 4.07
C ARG A 13 -3.12 6.30 4.39
N ILE A 14 -2.25 6.69 5.30
CA ILE A 14 -1.11 5.89 5.72
C ILE A 14 -1.22 5.63 7.21
N LEU A 15 -1.24 4.35 7.60
CA LEU A 15 -1.10 3.93 8.98
C LEU A 15 0.29 3.33 9.17
N ASP A 16 1.11 3.98 9.99
CA ASP A 16 2.43 3.48 10.39
C ASP A 16 2.39 3.05 11.86
N MET A 17 2.80 1.81 12.14
CA MET A 17 2.76 1.22 13.48
C MET A 17 3.82 0.13 13.66
N GLY A 18 4.11 -0.23 14.91
CA GLY A 18 5.13 -1.23 15.25
C GLY A 18 6.56 -0.69 15.10
N GLU A 19 7.53 -1.57 15.35
CA GLU A 19 8.96 -1.28 15.32
C GLU A 19 9.72 -2.50 14.77
N GLY A 20 10.91 -2.31 14.21
CA GLY A 20 11.75 -3.39 13.65
C GLY A 20 11.72 -3.44 12.13
N GLY A 21 11.89 -4.65 11.56
CA GLY A 21 11.88 -4.87 10.11
C GLY A 21 10.61 -4.30 9.48
N CYS A 22 10.74 -3.63 8.33
CA CYS A 22 9.67 -2.79 7.81
C CYS A 22 8.91 -3.49 6.68
N TYR A 23 7.58 -3.55 6.79
CA TYR A 23 6.69 -4.13 5.78
C TYR A 23 5.67 -3.09 5.33
N LEU A 24 5.42 -3.02 4.01
CA LEU A 24 4.35 -2.21 3.43
C LEU A 24 3.18 -3.07 2.95
N PHE A 25 1.99 -2.82 3.47
CA PHE A 25 0.72 -3.41 3.07
C PHE A 25 -0.09 -2.40 2.24
N ILE A 26 -0.77 -2.84 1.18
CA ILE A 26 -1.52 -1.98 0.26
C ILE A 26 -2.99 -2.38 0.28
N VAL A 27 -3.87 -1.46 0.64
CA VAL A 27 -5.29 -1.74 0.82
C VAL A 27 -6.15 -0.83 -0.03
N SER A 28 -7.40 -1.23 -0.21
CA SER A 28 -8.43 -0.34 -0.73
C SER A 28 -9.64 -0.52 0.15
N THR A 29 -9.81 0.36 1.14
CA THR A 29 -10.99 0.30 1.99
C THR A 29 -12.21 0.79 1.22
N VAL A 30 -13.31 0.06 1.31
CA VAL A 30 -14.62 0.54 0.85
C VAL A 30 -15.22 1.35 2.00
N ASN A 31 -15.86 2.48 1.72
CA ASN A 31 -16.51 3.34 2.72
C ASN A 31 -15.60 4.03 3.75
N ASN A 32 -14.30 4.16 3.50
CA ASN A 32 -13.35 4.87 4.38
C ASN A 32 -13.29 4.32 5.82
N GLU A 33 -13.43 3.01 6.01
CA GLU A 33 -13.28 2.39 7.33
C GLU A 33 -11.91 2.74 7.94
N PRO A 34 -11.81 2.93 9.28
CA PRO A 34 -10.53 3.18 9.95
C PRO A 34 -9.54 2.04 9.68
N LEU A 35 -8.30 2.37 9.27
CA LEU A 35 -7.32 1.34 8.92
C LEU A 35 -7.00 0.41 10.10
N LYS A 36 -7.09 0.92 11.32
CA LYS A 36 -6.81 0.15 12.54
C LYS A 36 -7.84 -0.94 12.85
N GLU A 37 -9.02 -0.88 12.23
CA GLU A 37 -10.13 -1.80 12.50
C GLU A 37 -10.17 -2.99 11.52
N LEU A 38 -9.25 -3.03 10.54
CA LEU A 38 -9.18 -4.12 9.58
C LEU A 38 -8.63 -5.39 10.27
N GLU A 39 -9.53 -6.33 10.58
CA GLU A 39 -9.25 -7.58 11.33
C GLU A 39 -8.14 -8.46 10.74
N TRP A 40 -7.87 -8.34 9.45
CA TRP A 40 -6.89 -9.15 8.74
C TRP A 40 -5.48 -8.55 8.76
N ILE A 41 -5.31 -7.31 9.23
CA ILE A 41 -3.98 -6.74 9.37
C ILE A 41 -3.22 -7.59 10.37
N PRO A 42 -2.09 -8.20 9.97
CA PRO A 42 -1.35 -9.02 10.90
C PRO A 42 -0.87 -8.15 12.06
N HIS A 43 -1.20 -8.55 13.28
CA HIS A 43 -0.60 -8.00 14.50
C HIS A 43 0.86 -8.45 14.55
N ILE A 44 1.71 -7.90 13.69
CA ILE A 44 3.13 -8.21 13.69
C ILE A 44 3.74 -7.45 14.86
N GLU A 45 3.66 -8.04 16.05
CA GLU A 45 4.20 -7.47 17.30
C GLU A 45 5.72 -7.20 17.25
N LYS A 46 6.41 -7.64 16.19
CA LYS A 46 7.87 -7.59 16.04
C LYS A 46 8.37 -6.83 14.80
N SER A 47 7.49 -6.19 14.05
CA SER A 47 7.86 -5.53 12.80
C SER A 47 7.14 -4.20 12.62
N ARG A 48 7.84 -3.21 12.04
CA ARG A 48 7.22 -1.96 11.61
C ARG A 48 6.34 -2.27 10.40
N THR A 49 5.10 -1.83 10.47
CA THR A 49 4.06 -2.07 9.47
C THR A 49 3.53 -0.73 8.99
N VAL A 50 3.73 -0.46 7.71
CA VAL A 50 3.16 0.68 7.00
C VAL A 50 2.01 0.16 6.15
N ILE A 51 0.84 0.77 6.28
CA ILE A 51 -0.35 0.43 5.50
C ILE A 51 -0.74 1.63 4.65
N MET A 52 -0.84 1.44 3.34
CA MET A 52 -1.24 2.46 2.38
C MET A 52 -2.63 2.13 1.83
N ASP A 53 -3.59 3.02 2.01
CA ASP A 53 -4.95 2.89 1.48
C ASP A 53 -5.13 3.70 0.19
N LEU A 54 -5.47 2.99 -0.88
CA LEU A 54 -5.71 3.52 -2.22
C LEU A 54 -7.07 4.23 -2.37
N SER A 55 -7.99 4.03 -1.41
CA SER A 55 -9.38 4.49 -1.51
C SER A 55 -9.53 5.99 -1.76
N LEU A 56 -8.75 6.84 -1.07
CA LEU A 56 -8.80 8.29 -1.23
C LEU A 56 -8.28 8.77 -2.59
N ALA A 57 -7.19 8.18 -3.08
CA ALA A 57 -6.55 8.61 -4.33
C ALA A 57 -7.34 8.21 -5.57
N TRP A 58 -7.98 7.04 -5.55
CA TRP A 58 -8.58 6.43 -6.73
C TRP A 58 -10.11 6.34 -6.67
N ASN A 59 -10.68 6.25 -5.47
CA ASN A 59 -12.12 6.24 -5.21
C ASN A 59 -12.94 5.41 -6.21
N ALA A 60 -12.40 4.27 -6.61
CA ALA A 60 -12.94 3.41 -7.64
C ALA A 60 -12.66 1.94 -7.29
N PRO A 61 -13.53 1.00 -7.68
CA PRO A 61 -13.25 -0.42 -7.52
C PRO A 61 -11.94 -0.79 -8.23
N ILE A 62 -11.10 -1.60 -7.59
CA ILE A 62 -9.77 -1.96 -8.13
C ILE A 62 -9.90 -2.59 -9.53
N GLU A 63 -11.00 -3.29 -9.79
CA GLU A 63 -11.31 -3.94 -11.07
C GLU A 63 -11.47 -2.95 -12.23
N THR A 64 -11.71 -1.67 -11.92
CA THR A 64 -11.88 -0.59 -12.91
C THR A 64 -10.59 0.17 -13.20
N LEU A 65 -9.48 -0.17 -12.53
CA LEU A 65 -8.21 0.50 -12.72
C LEU A 65 -7.62 0.20 -14.11
N THR A 66 -7.30 1.26 -14.83
CA THR A 66 -6.63 1.16 -16.13
C THR A 66 -5.13 0.90 -15.96
N GLN A 67 -4.46 0.46 -17.03
CA GLN A 67 -2.99 0.35 -17.03
C GLN A 67 -2.30 1.67 -16.65
N LYS A 68 -2.88 2.81 -17.03
CA LYS A 68 -2.36 4.13 -16.63
C LYS A 68 -2.45 4.34 -15.11
N HIS A 69 -3.58 3.99 -14.50
CA HIS A 69 -3.74 4.07 -13.04
C HIS A 69 -2.72 3.16 -12.34
N LEU A 70 -2.51 1.95 -12.85
CA LEU A 70 -1.52 1.03 -12.30
C LEU A 70 -0.10 1.60 -12.32
N MET A 71 0.32 2.21 -13.44
CA MET A 71 1.62 2.87 -13.53
C MET A 71 1.76 4.03 -12.52
N GLN A 72 0.69 4.80 -12.33
CA GLN A 72 0.67 5.89 -11.35
C GLN A 72 0.75 5.36 -9.92
N ILE A 73 0.01 4.31 -9.58
CA ILE A 73 0.07 3.63 -8.28
C ILE A 73 1.48 3.11 -8.00
N SER A 74 2.11 2.44 -8.98
CA SER A 74 3.49 1.96 -8.83
C SER A 74 4.47 3.10 -8.57
N SER A 75 4.33 4.22 -9.28
CA SER A 75 5.15 5.41 -9.06
C SER A 75 4.96 6.01 -7.65
N ASP A 76 3.75 5.96 -7.13
CA ASP A 76 3.43 6.47 -5.78
C ASP A 76 4.02 5.57 -4.69
N ILE A 77 3.91 4.25 -4.88
CA ILE A 77 4.49 3.27 -3.95
C ILE A 77 6.01 3.39 -3.94
N HIS A 78 6.66 3.59 -5.09
CA HIS A 78 8.11 3.82 -5.15
C HIS A 78 8.51 5.07 -4.36
N LEU A 79 7.77 6.16 -4.50
CA LEU A 79 8.01 7.37 -3.71
C LEU A 79 7.79 7.13 -2.21
N LEU A 80 6.76 6.38 -1.85
CA LEU A 80 6.49 6.04 -0.45
C LEU A 80 7.64 5.24 0.17
N VAL A 81 8.07 4.19 -0.53
CA VAL A 81 9.22 3.37 -0.18
C VAL A 81 10.46 4.22 0.08
N ASP A 82 10.72 5.19 -0.80
CA ASP A 82 11.87 6.09 -0.68
C ASP A 82 11.78 7.03 0.52
N ILE A 83 10.59 7.57 0.81
CA ILE A 83 10.38 8.49 1.95
C ILE A 83 10.42 7.74 3.28
N TYR A 84 9.88 6.52 3.33
CA TYR A 84 9.75 5.73 4.57
C TYR A 84 10.94 4.81 4.82
N TRP A 85 11.92 4.79 3.90
CA TRP A 85 13.10 3.92 3.91
C TRP A 85 12.73 2.46 4.13
N LEU A 86 11.81 1.97 3.29
CA LEU A 86 11.33 0.60 3.39
C LEU A 86 12.35 -0.36 2.77
N GLU A 87 12.89 -1.26 3.59
CA GLU A 87 13.85 -2.30 3.16
C GLU A 87 13.17 -3.50 2.50
N GLU A 88 11.96 -3.84 2.95
CA GLU A 88 11.15 -4.93 2.40
C GLU A 88 9.73 -4.45 2.10
N VAL A 89 9.14 -4.92 1.00
CA VAL A 89 7.77 -4.59 0.62
C VAL A 89 6.98 -5.87 0.40
N CYS A 90 5.99 -6.10 1.26
CA CYS A 90 5.11 -7.26 1.18
C CYS A 90 3.71 -6.84 0.72
N ILE A 91 3.44 -6.95 -0.58
CA ILE A 91 2.14 -6.59 -1.13
C ILE A 91 1.10 -7.59 -0.64
N ASN A 92 0.12 -7.10 0.13
CA ASN A 92 -1.07 -7.85 0.50
C ASN A 92 -2.30 -7.00 0.23
N LEU A 93 -3.20 -7.49 -0.62
CA LEU A 93 -4.40 -6.77 -1.06
C LEU A 93 -5.63 -7.39 -0.40
N GLN A 94 -6.50 -6.56 0.19
CA GLN A 94 -7.80 -6.99 0.68
C GLN A 94 -8.68 -7.41 -0.51
N GLN A 95 -8.98 -8.70 -0.59
CA GLN A 95 -9.72 -9.39 -1.67
C GLN A 95 -9.10 -9.29 -3.09
N GLY A 96 -8.33 -10.32 -3.43
CA GLY A 96 -8.51 -11.05 -4.69
C GLY A 96 -8.16 -10.38 -6.02
N ASN A 97 -7.60 -9.16 -6.06
CA ASN A 97 -7.20 -8.59 -7.35
C ASN A 97 -5.81 -9.09 -7.78
N ALA A 98 -5.76 -10.32 -8.30
CA ALA A 98 -4.55 -10.96 -8.82
C ALA A 98 -3.86 -10.13 -9.92
N PHE A 99 -4.62 -9.31 -10.64
CA PHE A 99 -4.08 -8.42 -11.67
C PHE A 99 -3.30 -7.24 -11.07
N LEU A 100 -3.87 -6.54 -10.08
CA LEU A 100 -3.15 -5.49 -9.34
C LEU A 100 -1.94 -6.09 -8.63
N TYR A 101 -2.11 -7.23 -7.95
CA TYR A 101 -1.00 -7.92 -7.28
C TYR A 101 0.13 -8.26 -8.28
N GLY A 102 -0.20 -8.84 -9.43
CA GLY A 102 0.78 -9.18 -10.46
C GLY A 102 1.51 -7.96 -11.03
N HIS A 103 0.78 -6.85 -11.25
CA HIS A 103 1.38 -5.60 -11.71
C HIS A 103 2.33 -5.01 -10.67
N LEU A 104 1.87 -4.86 -9.42
CA LEU A 104 2.67 -4.30 -8.34
C LEU A 104 3.87 -5.18 -8.02
N LYS A 105 3.70 -6.51 -7.97
CA LYS A 105 4.81 -7.43 -7.76
C LYS A 105 5.87 -7.27 -8.84
N LYS A 106 5.48 -7.16 -10.11
CA LYS A 106 6.44 -6.90 -11.19
C LYS A 106 7.12 -5.54 -11.03
N ALA A 107 6.36 -4.49 -10.76
CA ALA A 107 6.86 -3.12 -10.66
C ALA A 107 7.76 -2.87 -9.44
N LEU A 108 7.60 -3.66 -8.37
CA LEU A 108 8.36 -3.53 -7.12
C LEU A 108 9.49 -4.57 -6.99
N ASN A 109 9.38 -5.75 -7.62
CA ASN A 109 10.46 -6.75 -7.65
C ASN A 109 11.73 -6.27 -8.40
N GLU A 110 11.65 -5.23 -9.23
CA GLU A 110 12.84 -4.60 -9.80
C GLU A 110 13.72 -3.90 -8.73
N ARG A 111 13.20 -3.74 -7.51
CA ARG A 111 13.84 -2.98 -6.42
C ARG A 111 14.16 -3.80 -5.17
N PHE A 112 13.50 -4.93 -4.97
CA PHE A 112 13.64 -5.80 -3.80
C PHE A 112 13.92 -7.23 -4.28
N ILE A 113 15.20 -7.54 -4.47
CA ILE A 113 15.69 -8.90 -4.73
C ILE A 113 15.89 -9.55 -3.35
N GLU A 114 15.47 -10.82 -3.21
CA GLU A 114 15.85 -11.68 -2.08
C GLU A 114 17.35 -11.63 -1.76
#